data_AF-A0A914V3N1-F1
#
_entry.id   AF-A0A914V3N1-F1
#
_cell.length_a   1.000
_cell.length_b   1.000
_cell.length_c   1.000
_cell.angle_alpha   90.00
_cell.angle_beta   90.00
_cell.angle_gamma   90.00
#
_symmetry.space_group_name_H-M   'P 1'
#
loop_
_entity.id
_entity.type
_entity.pdbx_description
1 polymer ?
#
loop_
_entity_poly.entity_id
_entity_poly.type
_entity_poly.pdbx_seq_one_letter_code
_entity_poly.pdbx_strand_id
1 'polypeptide(L)'
;MASTVRASLSRMGRLNVQQQSLRFSSSGLQVHRDSAENNASTRFTFTEDSMKKVKAVIGIYPEGYHHAAVMPVLDIAQRQHGWLPISAMHETARVLDMPRMRVYEVATFYTMYNR
;
A
#
# COMPACT_ATOMS: atom_id res chain seq x y z
N MET A 1 -45.30 42.10 -41.98
CA MET A 1 -44.07 42.88 -41.76
C MET A 1 -43.55 42.57 -40.37
N ALA A 2 -42.23 42.41 -40.27
CA ALA A 2 -41.46 41.81 -39.20
C ALA A 2 -41.69 42.42 -37.80
N SER A 3 -41.53 41.61 -36.74
CA SER A 3 -40.45 41.83 -35.79
C SER A 3 -40.24 40.63 -34.86
N THR A 4 -38.99 40.22 -34.80
CA THR A 4 -38.41 39.10 -34.07
C THR A 4 -38.12 39.52 -32.64
N VAL A 5 -38.65 38.82 -31.64
CA VAL A 5 -38.13 38.88 -30.26
C VAL A 5 -37.54 37.51 -29.92
N ARG A 6 -36.24 37.35 -30.19
CA ARG A 6 -35.44 36.25 -29.67
C ARG A 6 -35.16 36.54 -28.20
N ALA A 7 -35.88 35.88 -27.30
CA ALA A 7 -35.53 35.84 -25.89
C ALA A 7 -34.19 35.10 -25.73
N SER A 8 -33.19 35.82 -25.21
CA SER A 8 -31.89 35.26 -24.83
C SER A 8 -32.06 34.33 -23.63
N LEU A 9 -32.18 33.02 -23.88
CA LEU A 9 -32.02 32.00 -22.86
C LEU A 9 -30.53 31.91 -22.49
N SER A 10 -30.16 32.65 -21.46
CA SER A 10 -28.89 32.49 -20.75
C SER A 10 -28.73 31.02 -20.37
N ARG A 11 -27.71 30.40 -20.98
CA ARG A 11 -27.30 29.03 -20.72
C ARG A 11 -26.80 28.96 -19.28
N MET A 12 -27.69 28.68 -18.33
CA MET A 12 -27.31 28.28 -16.98
C MET A 12 -26.50 26.99 -17.12
N GLY A 13 -25.17 27.13 -17.07
CA GLY A 13 -24.25 26.02 -16.97
C GLY A 13 -24.63 25.21 -15.74
N ARG A 14 -25.18 24.02 -15.96
CA ARG A 14 -25.23 23.00 -14.93
C ARG A 14 -23.79 22.72 -14.56
N LEU A 15 -23.36 23.23 -13.41
CA LEU A 15 -22.14 22.78 -12.76
C LEU A 15 -22.33 21.28 -12.55
N ASN A 16 -21.65 20.51 -13.39
CA ASN A 16 -21.51 19.09 -13.24
C ASN A 16 -20.64 18.92 -12.00
N VAL A 17 -21.27 18.85 -10.82
CA VAL A 17 -20.60 18.50 -9.57
C VAL A 17 -20.16 17.07 -9.77
N GLN A 18 -18.95 16.93 -10.29
CA GLN A 18 -18.26 15.68 -10.43
C GLN A 18 -18.16 15.13 -9.01
N GLN A 19 -19.01 14.15 -8.69
CA GLN A 19 -18.88 13.34 -7.50
C GLN A 19 -17.48 12.73 -7.58
N GLN A 20 -16.52 13.40 -6.93
CA GLN A 20 -15.25 12.80 -6.61
C GLN A 20 -15.60 11.64 -5.70
N SER A 21 -15.65 10.44 -6.27
CA SER A 21 -15.59 9.23 -5.49
C SER A 21 -14.30 9.34 -4.69
N LEU A 22 -14.43 9.68 -3.40
CA LEU A 22 -13.34 9.55 -2.46
C LEU A 22 -12.95 8.07 -2.53
N ARG A 23 -11.86 7.77 -3.25
CA ARG A 23 -11.24 6.45 -3.17
C ARG A 23 -10.80 6.32 -1.73
N PHE A 24 -11.63 5.69 -0.91
CA PHE A 24 -11.26 5.34 0.45
C PHE A 24 -10.28 4.19 0.34
N SER A 25 -9.04 4.53 0.00
CA SER A 25 -7.94 3.57 0.03
C SER A 25 -7.64 3.29 1.50
N SER A 26 -7.54 2.01 1.86
CA SER A 26 -7.07 1.52 3.17
C SER A 26 -5.78 2.22 3.63
N SER A 27 -5.00 2.77 2.69
CA SER A 27 -3.78 3.53 2.92
C SER A 27 -3.92 4.78 3.80
N GLY A 28 -5.12 5.34 3.99
CA GLY A 28 -5.34 6.49 4.90
C GLY A 28 -5.51 6.14 6.38
N LEU A 29 -5.78 4.88 6.71
CA LEU A 29 -5.97 4.44 8.10
C LEU A 29 -4.67 3.82 8.64
N GLN A 30 -4.16 4.34 9.76
CA GLN A 30 -3.00 3.75 10.46
C GLN A 30 -3.33 2.46 11.22
N VAL A 31 -4.61 2.12 11.35
CA VAL A 31 -5.06 0.89 12.00
C VAL A 31 -5.42 -0.16 10.95
N HIS A 32 -4.98 -1.41 11.18
CA HIS A 32 -5.41 -2.55 10.39
C HIS A 32 -6.74 -3.08 10.94
N ARG A 33 -7.65 -3.44 10.04
CA ARG A 33 -8.88 -4.18 10.35
C ARG A 33 -8.91 -5.38 9.41
N ASP A 34 -9.14 -6.56 9.98
CA ASP A 34 -9.22 -7.78 9.19
C ASP A 34 -10.35 -7.66 8.16
N SER A 35 -10.02 -7.95 6.91
CA SER A 35 -10.99 -8.09 5.82
C SER A 35 -10.92 -9.50 5.24
N ALA A 36 -11.85 -9.84 4.34
CA ALA A 36 -11.84 -11.15 3.66
C ALA A 36 -10.53 -11.39 2.88
N GLU A 37 -9.92 -10.33 2.35
CA GLU A 37 -8.72 -10.40 1.50
C GLU A 37 -7.42 -10.12 2.28
N ASN A 38 -7.47 -9.26 3.30
CA ASN A 38 -6.32 -8.86 4.12
C ASN A 38 -6.56 -9.21 5.59
N ASN A 39 -6.08 -10.38 6.02
CA ASN A 39 -6.13 -10.83 7.40
C ASN A 39 -4.86 -11.64 7.73
N ALA A 40 -4.64 -11.92 9.01
CA ALA A 40 -3.47 -12.69 9.45
C ALA A 40 -3.39 -14.13 8.90
N SER A 41 -4.50 -14.65 8.35
CA SER A 41 -4.60 -16.01 7.78
C SER A 41 -4.37 -16.03 6.27
N THR A 42 -4.30 -14.87 5.60
CA THR A 42 -3.95 -14.78 4.17
C THR A 42 -2.57 -15.40 3.99
N ARG A 43 -2.43 -16.43 3.16
CA ARG A 43 -1.14 -17.11 2.96
C ARG A 43 -0.22 -16.24 2.12
N PHE A 44 0.87 -15.76 2.72
CA PHE A 44 1.96 -15.11 2.02
C PHE A 44 3.28 -15.78 2.37
N THR A 45 4.02 -16.18 1.35
CA THR A 45 5.38 -16.71 1.47
C THR A 45 6.23 -16.13 0.35
N PHE A 46 7.49 -15.83 0.64
CA PHE A 46 8.41 -15.40 -0.41
C PHE A 46 8.65 -16.53 -1.41
N THR A 47 8.65 -16.20 -2.71
CA THR A 47 9.12 -17.14 -3.74
C THR A 47 10.62 -17.39 -3.60
N GLU A 48 11.12 -18.46 -4.21
CA GLU A 48 12.55 -18.80 -4.13
C GLU A 48 13.44 -17.66 -4.66
N ASP A 49 13.03 -17.02 -5.75
CA ASP A 49 13.76 -15.89 -6.34
C ASP A 49 13.74 -14.65 -5.43
N SER A 50 12.61 -14.37 -4.79
CA SER A 50 12.52 -13.30 -3.80
C SER A 50 13.40 -13.59 -2.59
N MET A 51 13.42 -14.84 -2.12
CA MET A 51 14.28 -15.25 -1.00
C MET A 51 15.76 -15.09 -1.30
N LYS A 52 16.21 -15.34 -2.53
CA LYS A 52 17.59 -15.08 -2.95
C LYS A 52 17.94 -13.59 -2.83
N LYS A 53 17.04 -12.71 -3.28
CA LYS A 53 17.22 -11.25 -3.15
C LYS A 53 17.21 -10.80 -1.69
N VAL A 54 16.30 -11.34 -0.88
CA VAL A 54 16.21 -11.04 0.56
C VAL A 54 17.51 -11.41 1.27
N LYS A 55 18.06 -12.61 1.02
CA LYS A 55 19.34 -13.04 1.58
C LYS A 55 20.50 -12.13 1.14
N ALA A 56 20.53 -11.74 -0.14
CA ALA A 56 21.54 -10.82 -0.65
C ALA A 56 21.49 -9.46 0.05
N VAL A 57 20.28 -8.93 0.28
CA VAL A 57 20.07 -7.67 1.00
C VAL A 57 20.49 -7.78 2.47
N ILE A 58 20.12 -8.88 3.15
CA ILE A 58 20.50 -9.10 4.56
C ILE A 58 22.02 -9.13 4.72
N GLY A 59 22.75 -9.71 3.75
CA GLY A 59 24.21 -9.78 3.75
C GLY A 59 24.93 -8.43 3.55
N ILE A 60 24.22 -7.36 3.19
CA ILE A 60 24.79 -6.00 3.11
C ILE A 60 25.03 -5.45 4.52
N TYR A 61 24.22 -5.89 5.49
CA TYR A 61 24.27 -5.40 6.87
C TYR A 61 25.15 -6.31 7.74
N PRO A 62 25.89 -5.75 8.71
CA PRO A 62 26.72 -6.53 9.60
C PRO A 62 25.89 -7.48 10.48
N GLU A 63 26.51 -8.55 10.95
CA GLU A 63 25.87 -9.51 11.86
C GLU A 63 25.32 -8.82 13.12
N GLY A 64 24.12 -9.23 13.53
CA GLY A 64 23.39 -8.62 14.66
C GLY A 64 22.54 -7.41 14.30
N TYR A 65 22.70 -6.82 13.11
CA TYR A 65 21.92 -5.66 12.63
C TYR A 65 21.00 -5.99 11.45
N HIS A 66 20.57 -7.24 11.32
CA HIS A 66 19.71 -7.69 10.22
C HIS A 66 18.37 -6.93 10.14
N HIS A 67 17.88 -6.39 11.26
CA HIS A 67 16.66 -5.57 11.30
C HIS A 67 16.75 -4.30 10.44
N ALA A 68 17.95 -3.80 10.12
CA ALA A 68 18.14 -2.66 9.23
C ALA A 68 17.71 -2.96 7.77
N ALA A 69 17.63 -4.23 7.39
CA ALA A 69 17.13 -4.68 6.09
C ALA A 69 15.60 -4.61 5.95
N VAL A 70 14.86 -4.13 6.95
CA VAL A 70 13.38 -4.12 6.93
C VAL A 70 12.80 -3.39 5.71
N MET A 71 13.35 -2.22 5.36
CA MET A 71 12.86 -1.44 4.22
C MET A 71 13.03 -2.17 2.87
N PRO A 72 14.24 -2.63 2.50
CA PRO A 72 14.42 -3.33 1.23
C PRO A 72 13.70 -4.69 1.19
N VAL A 73 13.55 -5.40 2.32
CA VAL A 73 12.79 -6.65 2.36
C VAL A 73 11.29 -6.41 2.16
N LEU A 74 10.74 -5.36 2.77
CA LEU A 74 9.35 -4.95 2.53
C LEU A 74 9.10 -4.52 1.08
N ASP A 75 10.06 -3.84 0.46
CA ASP A 75 9.96 -3.47 -0.97
C ASP A 75 9.92 -4.73 -1.86
N ILE A 76 10.74 -5.74 -1.57
CA ILE A 76 10.69 -7.03 -2.29
C ILE A 76 9.33 -7.71 -2.10
N ALA A 77 8.79 -7.71 -0.87
CA ALA A 77 7.48 -8.28 -0.60
C ALA A 77 6.36 -7.55 -1.38
N GLN A 78 6.39 -6.22 -1.40
CA GLN A 78 5.44 -5.41 -2.18
C GLN A 78 5.55 -5.68 -3.67
N ARG A 79 6.76 -5.78 -4.23
CA ARG A 79 6.95 -6.10 -5.66
C ARG A 79 6.47 -7.49 -6.04
N GLN A 80 6.55 -8.45 -5.12
CA GLN A 80 6.06 -9.81 -5.35
C GLN A 80 4.53 -9.87 -5.43
N HIS A 81 3.83 -9.13 -4.57
CA HIS A 81 2.37 -9.23 -4.43
C HIS A 81 1.60 -8.04 -5.06
N GLY A 82 2.28 -6.96 -5.41
CA GLY A 82 1.72 -5.68 -5.88
C GLY A 82 1.30 -4.72 -4.76
N TRP A 83 1.03 -5.24 -3.57
CA TRP A 83 0.66 -4.50 -2.35
C TRP A 83 1.06 -5.32 -1.11
N LEU A 84 1.04 -4.72 0.07
CA LEU A 84 1.53 -5.31 1.33
C LEU A 84 0.38 -5.78 2.24
N PRO A 85 -0.03 -7.06 2.15
CA PRO A 85 -0.94 -7.64 3.14
C PRO A 85 -0.26 -7.78 4.50
N ILE A 86 -1.05 -7.87 5.57
CA ILE A 86 -0.54 -8.05 6.94
C ILE A 86 0.32 -9.31 7.06
N SER A 87 -0.02 -10.37 6.34
CA SER A 87 0.77 -11.60 6.29
C SER A 87 2.15 -11.43 5.66
N ALA A 88 2.32 -10.51 4.70
CA ALA A 88 3.64 -10.20 4.15
C ALA A 88 4.55 -9.50 5.18
N MET A 89 3.95 -8.66 6.03
CA MET A 89 4.66 -8.05 7.15
C MET A 89 5.04 -9.07 8.23
N HIS A 90 4.17 -10.05 8.51
CA HIS A 90 4.47 -11.17 9.41
C HIS A 90 5.64 -12.00 8.90
N GLU A 91 5.62 -12.32 7.62
CA GLU A 91 6.68 -13.10 6.98
C GLU A 91 8.02 -12.36 6.98
N THR A 92 7.99 -11.05 6.72
CA THR A 92 9.18 -10.19 6.83
C THR A 92 9.73 -10.17 8.25
N ALA A 93 8.87 -10.04 9.26
CA ALA A 93 9.26 -10.08 10.66
C ALA A 93 9.91 -11.41 11.05
N ARG A 94 9.37 -12.53 10.55
CA ARG A 94 9.92 -13.87 10.75
C ARG A 94 11.30 -14.05 10.10
N VAL A 95 11.50 -13.50 8.90
CA VAL A 95 12.78 -13.61 8.18
C VAL A 95 13.88 -12.77 8.83
N LEU A 96 13.53 -11.59 9.36
CA LEU A 96 14.48 -10.69 10.01
C LEU A 96 14.62 -10.91 11.52
N ASP A 97 13.94 -11.92 12.06
CA ASP A 97 13.89 -12.26 13.49
C ASP A 97 13.61 -11.05 14.40
N MET A 98 12.59 -10.27 14.04
CA MET A 98 12.23 -9.04 14.76
C MET A 98 10.73 -8.98 15.10
N PRO A 99 10.33 -8.20 16.11
CA PRO A 99 8.92 -8.07 16.46
C PRO A 99 8.08 -7.51 15.30
N ARG A 100 6.93 -8.12 15.03
CA ARG A 100 5.98 -7.70 13.98
C ARG A 100 5.61 -6.22 14.04
N MET A 101 5.48 -5.68 15.26
CA MET A 101 5.13 -4.27 15.47
C MET A 101 6.13 -3.31 14.82
N ARG A 102 7.43 -3.62 14.86
CA ARG A 102 8.47 -2.78 14.23
C ARG A 102 8.34 -2.75 12.71
N VAL A 103 7.90 -3.84 12.10
CA VAL A 103 7.62 -3.90 10.67
C VAL A 103 6.38 -3.07 10.32
N TYR A 104 5.35 -3.10 11.16
CA TYR A 104 4.16 -2.27 10.96
C TYR A 104 4.46 -0.77 11.08
N GLU A 105 5.30 -0.39 12.04
CA GLU A 105 5.75 1.00 12.20
C GLU A 105 6.43 1.50 10.92
N VAL A 106 7.37 0.72 10.36
CA VAL A 106 8.05 1.07 9.11
C VAL A 106 7.07 1.12 7.93
N ALA A 107 6.21 0.12 7.80
CA ALA A 107 5.24 0.03 6.69
C ALA A 107 4.20 1.15 6.72
N THR A 108 3.85 1.66 7.90
CA THR A 108 2.90 2.79 8.07
C THR A 108 3.58 4.15 7.96
N PHE A 109 4.88 4.23 8.29
CA PHE A 109 5.64 5.48 8.28
C PHE A 109 6.00 5.94 6.87
N TYR A 110 6.40 5.02 5.99
CA TYR A 110 6.78 5.36 4.61
C TYR A 110 5.58 5.31 3.66
N THR A 111 5.37 6.39 2.90
CA THR A 111 4.25 6.54 1.96
C THR A 111 4.35 5.68 0.70
N MET A 112 5.50 5.05 0.44
CA MET A 112 5.71 4.15 -0.71
C MET A 112 4.99 2.81 -0.57
N TYR A 113 4.63 2.44 0.66
CA TYR A 113 4.06 1.14 0.97
C TYR A 113 2.53 1.15 0.85
N ASN A 114 2.02 0.35 -0.09
CA ASN A 114 0.57 0.23 -0.32
C ASN A 114 0.01 -0.89 0.56
N ARG A 115 -0.84 -0.54 1.53
CA ARG A 115 -1.38 -1.46 2.55
C ARG A 115 -2.87 -1.69 2.41
#